data_AF-A0A519GX76-F1
#
_entry.id   AF-A0A519GX76-F1
#
_cell.length_a   1.000
_cell.length_b   1.000
_cell.length_c   1.000
_cell.angle_alpha   90.00
_cell.angle_beta   90.00
_cell.angle_gamma   90.00
#
_symmetry.space_group_name_H-M   'P 1'
#
loop_
_entity.id
_entity.type
_entity.pdbx_description
1 polymer ?
#
loop_
_entity_poly.entity_id
_entity_poly.type
_entity_poly.pdbx_seq_one_letter_code
_entity_poly.pdbx_strand_id
1 'polypeptide(L)'
;MLKKIDAQERPDQGGDDEGTPVSVKIRERLNAARQRFNANDNIAEFIEPGELEALLDEVEVKMKGVLDSLVIDVENDHNTDNTARRVAKMYLNEVFRGRYVAPPSLTEFPNAEHLNELMIVGPITVRSACSHHFCPIMGKLWIGVMPNEHTNVIGLSKYARLAEWVMGRPQIQEEAIVQLADL
;
A
#
# COMPACT_ATOMS: atom_id res chain seq x y z
N MET A 1 44.60 35.05 26.79
CA MET A 1 44.24 33.86 27.59
C MET A 1 42.82 33.47 27.20
N LEU A 2 42.69 32.62 26.17
CA LEU A 2 41.41 32.20 25.58
C LEU A 2 40.81 31.07 26.44
N LYS A 3 39.63 31.29 27.03
CA LYS A 3 38.85 30.24 27.69
C LYS A 3 38.09 29.46 26.62
N LYS A 4 38.36 28.16 26.54
CA LYS A 4 37.58 27.21 25.75
C LYS A 4 36.17 27.10 26.35
N ILE A 5 35.16 27.10 25.48
CA ILE A 5 33.76 26.87 25.82
C ILE A 5 33.52 25.38 25.60
N ASP A 6 33.10 24.69 26.66
CA ASP A 6 32.74 23.27 26.60
C ASP A 6 31.54 23.06 25.68
N ALA A 7 31.71 22.14 24.73
CA ALA A 7 30.60 21.65 23.91
C ALA A 7 29.82 20.64 24.76
N GLN A 8 28.57 20.98 25.08
CA GLN A 8 27.60 20.01 25.62
C GLN A 8 27.32 18.96 24.56
N GLU A 9 27.69 17.71 24.86
CA GLU A 9 27.27 16.52 24.12
C GLU A 9 25.74 16.43 24.13
N ARG A 10 25.15 16.34 22.93
CA ARG A 10 23.75 15.96 22.76
C ARG A 10 23.63 14.48 23.14
N PRO A 11 22.59 14.06 23.88
CA PRO A 11 22.42 12.66 24.20
C PRO A 11 22.19 11.89 22.90
N ASP A 12 23.04 10.89 22.69
CA ASP A 12 22.87 9.81 21.74
C ASP A 12 21.52 9.12 22.01
N GLN A 13 20.60 9.17 21.06
CA GLN A 13 19.36 8.40 21.07
C GLN A 13 19.50 7.11 20.24
N GLY A 14 20.72 6.60 20.04
CA GLY A 14 20.95 5.24 19.53
C GLY A 14 20.83 4.22 20.65
N GLY A 15 19.61 3.77 20.96
CA GLY A 15 19.38 2.71 21.94
C GLY A 15 18.40 1.64 21.44
N ASP A 16 18.92 0.41 21.34
CA ASP A 16 18.23 -0.89 21.40
C ASP A 16 17.19 -1.27 20.33
N ASP A 17 17.65 -1.65 19.12
CA ASP A 17 16.72 -2.28 18.16
C ASP A 17 17.37 -3.33 17.23
N GLU A 18 18.46 -3.94 17.66
CA GLU A 18 19.06 -5.11 17.00
C GLU A 18 18.20 -6.35 17.27
N GLY A 19 17.49 -6.82 16.24
CA GLY A 19 16.75 -8.10 16.25
C GLY A 19 15.23 -8.01 16.27
N THR A 20 14.65 -6.83 16.45
CA THR A 20 13.19 -6.64 16.34
C THR A 20 12.75 -6.74 14.87
N PRO A 21 11.78 -7.60 14.50
CA PRO A 21 11.28 -7.67 13.12
C PRO A 21 10.68 -6.35 12.66
N VAL A 22 10.92 -5.95 11.41
CA VAL A 22 10.44 -4.67 10.88
C VAL A 22 8.91 -4.56 10.90
N SER A 23 8.20 -5.69 10.75
CA SER A 23 6.74 -5.70 10.89
C SER A 23 6.25 -5.28 12.28
N VAL A 24 7.05 -5.55 13.32
CA VAL A 24 6.76 -5.13 14.71
C VAL A 24 6.95 -3.63 14.83
N LYS A 25 8.07 -3.08 14.34
CA LYS A 25 8.34 -1.63 14.35
C LYS A 25 7.25 -0.83 13.64
N ILE A 26 6.83 -1.29 12.45
CA ILE A 26 5.72 -0.67 11.71
C ILE A 26 4.43 -0.70 12.53
N ARG A 27 4.10 -1.83 13.17
CA ARG A 27 2.90 -1.95 14.02
C ARG A 27 2.97 -1.06 15.25
N GLU A 28 4.14 -0.92 15.87
CA GLU A 28 4.33 -0.01 17.01
C GLU A 28 4.08 1.44 16.62
N ARG A 29 4.61 1.88 15.46
CA ARG A 29 4.32 3.23 14.92
C ARG A 29 2.83 3.42 14.65
N LEU A 30 2.17 2.46 14.01
CA LEU A 30 0.72 2.49 13.75
C LEU A 30 -0.10 2.59 15.05
N ASN A 31 0.24 1.76 16.04
CA ASN A 31 -0.45 1.75 17.34
C ASN A 31 -0.22 3.05 18.13
N ALA A 32 1.01 3.57 18.14
CA ALA A 32 1.35 4.84 18.78
C ALA A 32 0.56 6.00 18.18
N ALA A 33 0.36 6.00 16.86
CA ALA A 33 -0.46 6.97 16.16
C ALA A 33 -1.98 6.70 16.25
N ARG A 34 -2.40 5.59 16.88
CA ARG A 34 -3.80 5.12 16.90
C ARG A 34 -4.40 4.96 15.50
N GLN A 35 -3.57 4.62 14.52
CA GLN A 35 -3.98 4.42 13.14
C GLN A 35 -4.54 3.01 12.95
N ARG A 36 -5.68 2.89 12.27
CA ARG A 36 -6.23 1.60 11.86
C ARG A 36 -5.37 0.99 10.75
N PHE A 37 -5.14 -0.32 10.81
CA PHE A 37 -4.35 -1.06 9.82
C PHE A 37 -5.02 -2.36 9.37
N ASN A 38 -6.34 -2.35 9.22
CA ASN A 38 -7.10 -3.43 8.58
C ASN A 38 -6.55 -3.72 7.18
N ALA A 39 -6.83 -4.90 6.62
CA ALA A 39 -6.20 -5.36 5.39
C ALA A 39 -6.34 -4.37 4.20
N ASN A 40 -7.45 -3.66 4.10
CA ASN A 40 -7.72 -2.67 3.04
C ASN A 40 -7.24 -1.23 3.35
N ASP A 41 -6.64 -0.99 4.51
CA ASP A 41 -6.05 0.31 4.83
C ASP A 41 -4.77 0.55 4.03
N ASN A 42 -4.46 1.83 3.78
CA ASN A 42 -3.13 2.25 3.38
C ASN A 42 -2.32 2.56 4.64
N ILE A 43 -1.06 2.12 4.66
CA ILE A 43 -0.13 2.36 5.77
C ILE A 43 1.18 2.99 5.29
N ALA A 44 1.21 3.55 4.08
CA ALA A 44 2.43 4.04 3.44
C ALA A 44 3.15 5.11 4.28
N GLU A 45 2.40 5.93 5.01
CA GLU A 45 2.95 6.98 5.89
C GLU A 45 3.76 6.43 7.08
N PHE A 46 3.61 5.15 7.41
CA PHE A 46 4.27 4.48 8.54
C PHE A 46 5.43 3.56 8.12
N ILE A 47 5.79 3.61 6.84
CA ILE A 47 6.87 2.84 6.24
C ILE A 47 8.02 3.79 5.95
N GLU A 48 9.14 3.55 6.62
CA GLU A 48 10.37 4.30 6.45
C GLU A 48 11.20 3.74 5.28
N PRO A 49 12.12 4.54 4.71
CA PRO A 49 12.96 4.08 3.61
C PRO A 49 13.74 2.79 3.95
N GLY A 50 13.66 1.79 3.08
CA GLY A 50 14.34 0.50 3.24
C GLY A 50 13.55 -0.55 4.05
N GLU A 51 12.48 -0.15 4.74
CA GLU A 51 11.67 -1.09 5.52
C GLU A 51 10.80 -1.98 4.68
N LEU A 52 10.39 -1.54 3.48
CA LEU A 52 9.59 -2.38 2.60
C LEU A 52 10.40 -3.58 2.09
N GLU A 53 11.69 -3.37 1.81
CA GLU A 53 12.65 -4.41 1.45
C GLU A 53 12.87 -5.37 2.62
N ALA A 54 13.09 -4.85 3.83
CA ALA A 54 13.22 -5.67 5.03
C ALA A 54 11.93 -6.46 5.34
N LEU A 55 10.76 -5.87 5.08
CA LEU A 55 9.47 -6.52 5.30
C LEU A 55 9.26 -7.64 4.26
N LEU A 56 9.75 -7.45 3.04
CA LEU A 56 9.74 -8.48 2.01
C LEU A 56 10.59 -9.68 2.44
N ASP A 57 11.81 -9.44 2.94
CA ASP A 57 12.68 -10.48 3.49
C ASP A 57 11.99 -11.23 4.66
N GLU A 58 11.32 -10.49 5.56
CA GLU A 58 10.55 -11.08 6.66
C GLU A 58 9.39 -11.96 6.15
N VAL A 59 8.61 -11.47 5.19
CA VAL A 59 7.48 -12.21 4.60
C VAL A 59 7.95 -13.43 3.82
N GLU A 60 9.08 -13.36 3.12
CA GLU A 60 9.67 -14.52 2.46
C GLU A 60 9.94 -15.65 3.46
N VAL A 61 10.59 -15.35 4.59
CA VAL A 61 10.88 -16.36 5.63
C VAL A 61 9.57 -16.99 6.14
N LYS A 62 8.53 -16.19 6.35
CA LYS A 62 7.21 -16.70 6.77
C LYS A 62 6.55 -17.56 5.69
N MET A 63 6.63 -17.15 4.42
CA MET A 63 6.08 -17.91 3.30
C MET A 63 6.81 -19.23 3.09
N LYS A 64 8.12 -19.28 3.31
CA LYS A 64 8.87 -20.55 3.33
C LYS A 64 8.29 -21.51 4.37
N GLY A 65 8.05 -21.03 5.59
CA GLY A 65 7.42 -21.84 6.64
C GLY A 65 6.03 -22.37 6.28
N VAL A 66 5.25 -21.60 5.51
CA VAL A 66 3.96 -22.07 4.95
C VAL A 66 4.19 -23.19 3.94
N LEU A 67 5.11 -23.03 2.99
CA LEU A 67 5.42 -24.06 1.99
C LEU A 67 5.94 -25.36 2.64
N ASP A 68 6.84 -25.23 3.63
CA ASP A 68 7.36 -26.35 4.41
C ASP A 68 6.21 -27.09 5.13
N SER A 69 5.25 -26.34 5.72
CA SER A 69 4.06 -26.91 6.39
C SER A 69 3.07 -27.59 5.45
N LEU A 70 3.06 -27.18 4.17
CA LEU A 70 2.28 -27.82 3.11
C LEU A 70 2.99 -29.06 2.53
N VAL A 71 4.16 -29.43 3.06
CA VAL A 71 4.98 -30.55 2.59
C VAL A 71 5.40 -30.35 1.13
N ILE A 72 5.73 -29.11 0.75
CA ILE A 72 6.24 -28.75 -0.57
C ILE A 72 7.77 -28.73 -0.51
N ASP A 73 8.42 -29.50 -1.39
CA ASP A 73 9.88 -29.61 -1.45
C ASP A 73 10.52 -28.41 -2.16
N VAL A 74 10.69 -27.31 -1.43
CA VAL A 74 11.32 -26.09 -1.96
C VAL A 74 12.83 -26.19 -2.14
N GLU A 75 13.46 -27.30 -1.73
CA GLU A 75 14.92 -27.49 -1.81
C GLU A 75 15.32 -28.26 -3.07
N ASN A 76 14.53 -29.27 -3.47
CA ASN A 76 14.86 -30.14 -4.60
C ASN A 76 13.95 -29.94 -5.83
N ASP A 77 12.78 -29.31 -5.70
CA ASP A 77 11.93 -28.98 -6.85
C ASP A 77 12.26 -27.59 -7.43
N HIS A 78 12.86 -27.59 -8.61
CA HIS A 78 13.18 -26.39 -9.38
C HIS A 78 11.98 -25.46 -9.69
N ASN A 79 10.74 -25.97 -9.69
CA ASN A 79 9.56 -25.13 -9.92
C ASN A 79 9.19 -24.32 -8.68
N THR A 80 9.40 -24.89 -7.50
CA THR A 80 9.04 -24.28 -6.23
C THR A 80 10.22 -23.58 -5.55
N ASP A 81 11.44 -23.78 -6.05
CA ASP A 81 12.60 -22.95 -5.70
C ASP A 81 12.26 -21.45 -5.82
N ASN A 82 12.68 -20.67 -4.83
CA ASN A 82 12.43 -19.23 -4.71
C ASN A 82 10.93 -18.79 -4.70
N THR A 83 9.98 -19.72 -4.55
CA THR A 83 8.54 -19.37 -4.55
C THR A 83 8.20 -18.44 -3.39
N ALA A 84 8.78 -18.65 -2.21
CA ALA A 84 8.56 -17.79 -1.05
C ALA A 84 8.92 -16.31 -1.35
N ARG A 85 10.09 -16.06 -1.97
CA ARG A 85 10.51 -14.74 -2.42
C ARG A 85 9.53 -14.14 -3.43
N ARG A 86 9.14 -14.94 -4.44
CA ARG A 86 8.21 -14.48 -5.49
C ARG A 86 6.87 -14.09 -4.90
N VAL A 87 6.33 -14.86 -3.96
CA VAL A 87 5.06 -14.55 -3.28
C VAL A 87 5.18 -13.29 -2.42
N ALA A 88 6.27 -13.15 -1.65
CA ALA A 88 6.52 -11.95 -0.85
C ALA A 88 6.56 -10.68 -1.73
N LYS A 89 7.33 -10.73 -2.83
CA LYS A 89 7.39 -9.64 -3.81
C LYS A 89 6.03 -9.35 -4.45
N MET A 90 5.32 -10.39 -4.87
CA MET A 90 3.98 -10.25 -5.46
C MET A 90 3.02 -9.55 -4.48
N TYR A 91 3.02 -9.92 -3.20
CA TYR A 91 2.15 -9.25 -2.23
C TYR A 91 2.56 -7.81 -1.96
N LEU A 92 3.83 -7.52 -1.67
CA LEU A 92 4.23 -6.17 -1.26
C LEU A 92 4.31 -5.18 -2.42
N ASN A 93 4.81 -5.63 -3.58
CA ASN A 93 5.17 -4.73 -4.68
C ASN A 93 4.17 -4.76 -5.84
N GLU A 94 3.26 -5.72 -5.88
CA GLU A 94 2.33 -5.90 -7.01
C GLU A 94 0.88 -5.86 -6.53
N VAL A 95 0.36 -6.97 -5.99
CA VAL A 95 -1.07 -7.16 -5.68
C VAL A 95 -1.54 -6.25 -4.54
N PHE A 96 -0.73 -6.07 -3.49
CA PHE A 96 -1.06 -5.19 -2.35
C PHE A 96 -0.24 -3.90 -2.35
N ARG A 97 0.32 -3.50 -3.49
CA ARG A 97 1.15 -2.29 -3.61
C ARG A 97 0.44 -1.04 -3.08
N GLY A 98 -0.85 -0.92 -3.35
CA GLY A 98 -1.71 0.18 -2.92
C GLY A 98 -1.87 0.31 -1.40
N ARG A 99 -1.46 -0.69 -0.61
CA ARG A 99 -1.37 -0.62 0.86
C ARG A 99 -0.10 0.08 1.33
N TYR A 100 0.98 -0.01 0.56
CA TYR A 100 2.33 0.36 0.99
C TYR A 100 2.86 1.62 0.31
N VAL A 101 2.16 2.15 -0.70
CA VAL A 101 2.57 3.37 -1.42
C VAL A 101 1.59 4.51 -1.20
N ALA A 102 2.09 5.74 -1.18
CA ALA A 102 1.28 6.94 -1.10
C ALA A 102 0.27 7.05 -2.27
N PRO A 103 -0.85 7.77 -2.09
CA PRO A 103 -1.82 7.99 -3.17
C PRO A 103 -1.16 8.67 -4.39
N PRO A 104 -1.63 8.37 -5.61
CA PRO A 104 -1.11 9.01 -6.81
C PRO A 104 -1.37 10.52 -6.80
N SER A 105 -0.44 11.31 -7.34
CA SER A 105 -0.63 12.76 -7.44
C SER A 105 -1.83 13.11 -8.33
N LEU A 106 -2.69 13.98 -7.82
CA LEU A 106 -3.83 14.51 -8.55
C LEU A 106 -3.40 15.72 -9.38
N THR A 107 -3.91 15.78 -10.61
CA THR A 107 -3.75 16.96 -11.47
C THR A 107 -5.14 17.44 -11.81
N GLU A 108 -5.39 18.70 -11.51
CA GLU A 108 -6.65 19.37 -11.77
C GLU A 108 -6.47 20.46 -12.82
N PHE A 109 -7.56 20.81 -13.48
CA PHE A 109 -7.62 21.81 -14.52
C PHE A 109 -8.78 22.77 -14.23
N PRO A 110 -8.65 24.06 -14.59
CA PRO A 110 -9.78 24.98 -14.52
C PRO A 110 -10.97 24.46 -15.32
N ASN A 111 -12.16 24.48 -14.71
CA ASN A 111 -13.41 24.13 -15.38
C ASN A 111 -13.91 25.30 -16.24
N ALA A 112 -13.20 25.59 -17.33
CA ALA A 112 -13.47 26.74 -18.19
C ALA A 112 -14.86 26.67 -18.86
N GLU A 113 -15.36 25.46 -19.10
CA GLU A 113 -16.66 25.21 -19.74
C GLU A 113 -17.80 25.02 -18.72
N HIS A 114 -17.54 25.26 -17.42
CA HIS A 114 -18.54 25.14 -16.36
C HIS A 114 -19.31 23.80 -16.39
N LEU A 115 -18.59 22.70 -16.65
CA LEU A 115 -19.15 21.36 -16.69
C LEU A 115 -19.91 21.06 -15.39
N ASN A 116 -21.16 20.63 -15.53
CA ASN A 116 -22.06 20.29 -14.41
C ASN A 116 -22.93 19.04 -14.70
N GLU A 117 -22.56 18.28 -15.73
CA GLU A 117 -23.26 17.07 -16.16
C GLU A 117 -22.55 15.80 -15.68
N LEU A 118 -23.31 14.70 -15.59
CA LEU A 118 -22.75 13.40 -15.22
C LEU A 118 -21.78 12.90 -16.31
N MET A 119 -20.52 12.71 -15.92
CA MET A 119 -19.49 12.07 -16.72
C MET A 119 -19.26 10.64 -16.22
N ILE A 120 -19.16 9.69 -17.15
CA ILE A 120 -18.87 8.29 -16.83
C ILE A 120 -17.47 7.95 -17.33
N VAL A 121 -16.61 7.53 -16.41
CA VAL A 121 -15.26 7.03 -16.70
C VAL A 121 -15.28 5.50 -16.61
N GLY A 122 -14.97 4.84 -17.72
CA GLY A 122 -14.82 3.39 -17.76
C GLY A 122 -15.18 2.76 -19.09
N PRO A 123 -15.15 1.42 -19.17
CA PRO A 123 -14.81 0.50 -18.09
C PRO A 123 -13.32 0.53 -17.72
N ILE A 124 -13.01 0.53 -16.42
CA ILE A 124 -11.65 0.37 -15.88
C ILE A 124 -11.50 -1.10 -15.49
N THR A 125 -10.52 -1.81 -16.07
CA THR A 125 -10.19 -3.16 -15.63
C THR A 125 -9.48 -3.09 -14.29
N VAL A 126 -10.02 -3.77 -13.28
CA VAL A 126 -9.45 -3.80 -11.93
C VAL A 126 -9.11 -5.22 -11.51
N ARG A 127 -8.04 -5.33 -10.73
CA ARG A 127 -7.60 -6.56 -10.09
C ARG A 127 -7.31 -6.28 -8.62
N SER A 128 -7.70 -7.20 -7.75
CA SER A 128 -7.49 -7.12 -6.31
C SER A 128 -7.45 -8.55 -5.73
N ALA A 129 -7.44 -8.70 -4.41
CA ALA A 129 -7.67 -9.97 -3.75
C ALA A 129 -8.72 -9.82 -2.65
N CYS A 130 -9.61 -10.80 -2.49
CA CYS A 130 -10.59 -10.80 -1.41
C CYS A 130 -9.88 -10.84 -0.06
N SER A 131 -10.22 -9.93 0.87
CA SER A 131 -9.56 -9.84 2.18
C SER A 131 -9.68 -11.11 3.03
N HIS A 132 -10.72 -11.92 2.83
CA HIS A 132 -10.98 -13.12 3.62
C HIS A 132 -10.06 -14.31 3.31
N HIS A 133 -9.63 -14.45 2.06
CA HIS A 133 -8.91 -15.64 1.59
C HIS A 133 -7.85 -15.35 0.54
N PHE A 134 -7.62 -14.07 0.21
CA PHE A 134 -6.66 -13.57 -0.77
C PHE A 134 -6.82 -14.19 -2.18
N CYS A 135 -8.01 -14.70 -2.51
CA CYS A 135 -8.26 -15.13 -3.89
C CYS A 135 -8.47 -13.92 -4.80
N PRO A 136 -8.07 -14.01 -6.08
CA PRO A 136 -8.16 -12.91 -7.02
C PRO A 136 -9.59 -12.40 -7.18
N ILE A 137 -9.74 -11.08 -7.13
CA ILE A 137 -10.92 -10.37 -7.62
C ILE A 137 -10.53 -9.77 -8.97
N MET A 138 -11.30 -10.10 -10.00
CA MET A 138 -11.15 -9.52 -11.34
C MET A 138 -12.48 -8.91 -11.75
N GLY A 139 -12.46 -7.64 -12.16
CA GLY A 139 -13.69 -6.93 -12.45
C GLY A 139 -13.51 -5.76 -13.37
N LYS A 140 -14.64 -5.11 -13.65
CA LYS A 140 -14.72 -3.84 -14.34
C LYS A 140 -15.37 -2.83 -13.41
N LEU A 141 -14.83 -1.63 -13.39
CA LEU A 141 -15.32 -0.53 -12.57
C LEU A 141 -15.69 0.65 -13.47
N TRP A 142 -16.80 1.30 -13.14
CA TRP A 142 -17.27 2.53 -13.77
C TRP A 142 -17.37 3.58 -12.68
N ILE A 143 -16.88 4.78 -12.97
CA ILE A 143 -16.92 5.91 -12.04
C ILE A 143 -17.82 6.96 -12.66
N GLY A 144 -18.91 7.29 -11.97
CA GLY A 144 -19.73 8.45 -12.31
C GLY A 144 -19.24 9.66 -11.52
N VAL A 145 -18.96 10.75 -12.21
CA VAL A 145 -18.53 12.01 -11.59
C VAL A 145 -19.39 13.14 -12.12
N MET A 146 -19.91 13.94 -11.21
CA MET A 146 -20.66 15.16 -11.54
C MET A 146 -19.87 16.34 -10.96
N PRO A 147 -19.09 17.06 -11.78
CA PRO A 147 -18.35 18.22 -11.33
C PRO A 147 -19.33 19.34 -10.98
N ASN A 148 -18.91 20.22 -10.07
CA ASN A 148 -19.61 21.48 -9.88
C ASN A 148 -19.07 22.51 -10.89
N GLU A 149 -19.95 23.35 -11.43
CA GLU A 149 -19.60 24.38 -12.42
C GLU A 149 -18.60 25.43 -11.91
N HIS A 150 -18.40 25.51 -10.59
CA HIS A 150 -17.46 26.43 -9.93
C HIS A 150 -16.20 25.75 -9.39
N THR A 151 -16.03 24.43 -9.59
CA THR A 151 -14.86 23.67 -9.13
C THR A 151 -13.94 23.30 -10.28
N ASN A 152 -12.65 23.09 -10.00
CA ASN A 152 -11.72 22.49 -10.96
C ASN A 152 -12.14 21.05 -11.29
N VAL A 153 -11.71 20.55 -12.45
CA VAL A 153 -11.93 19.18 -12.89
C VAL A 153 -10.66 18.34 -12.79
N ILE A 154 -10.79 17.12 -12.31
CA ILE A 154 -9.67 16.16 -12.24
C ILE A 154 -9.44 15.56 -13.63
N GLY A 155 -8.17 15.41 -14.02
CA GLY A 155 -7.82 14.73 -15.27
C GLY A 155 -8.33 13.30 -15.31
N LEU A 156 -8.99 12.89 -16.40
CA LEU A 156 -9.66 11.59 -16.53
C LEU A 156 -8.76 10.37 -16.21
N SER A 157 -7.47 10.47 -16.54
CA SER A 157 -6.50 9.39 -16.25
C SER A 157 -6.24 9.16 -14.77
N LYS A 158 -6.60 10.10 -13.89
CA LYS A 158 -6.41 9.98 -12.44
C LYS A 158 -7.40 9.03 -11.80
N TYR A 159 -8.63 8.96 -12.29
CA TYR A 159 -9.63 8.01 -11.79
C TYR A 159 -9.17 6.55 -11.92
N ALA A 160 -8.56 6.19 -13.06
CA ALA A 160 -7.97 4.87 -13.26
C ALA A 160 -6.82 4.58 -12.27
N ARG A 161 -5.98 5.58 -11.99
CA ARG A 161 -4.86 5.44 -11.03
C ARG A 161 -5.36 5.32 -9.59
N LEU A 162 -6.40 6.06 -9.20
CA LEU A 162 -7.02 5.96 -7.88
C LEU A 162 -7.69 4.60 -7.71
N ALA A 163 -8.44 4.14 -8.73
CA ALA A 163 -9.05 2.82 -8.72
C ALA A 163 -7.98 1.72 -8.59
N GLU A 164 -6.89 1.78 -9.33
CA GLU A 164 -5.77 0.84 -9.21
C GLU A 164 -5.11 0.90 -7.82
N TRP A 165 -4.92 2.10 -7.26
CA TRP A 165 -4.33 2.27 -5.93
C TRP A 165 -5.22 1.72 -4.80
N VAL A 166 -6.53 1.90 -4.88
CA VAL A 166 -7.49 1.32 -3.90
C VAL A 166 -7.57 -0.19 -4.08
N MET A 167 -7.69 -0.66 -5.33
CA MET A 167 -7.84 -2.09 -5.63
C MET A 167 -6.55 -2.89 -5.44
N GLY A 168 -5.39 -2.22 -5.44
CA GLY A 168 -4.09 -2.77 -5.06
C GLY A 168 -3.95 -3.04 -3.56
N ARG A 169 -5.01 -3.50 -2.89
CA ARG A 169 -5.08 -3.91 -1.49
C ARG A 169 -5.94 -5.16 -1.39
N PRO A 170 -5.84 -5.95 -0.32
CA PRO A 170 -6.89 -6.90 0.02
C PRO A 170 -8.20 -6.13 0.26
N GLN A 171 -9.29 -6.50 -0.41
CA GLN A 171 -10.53 -5.73 -0.40
C GLN A 171 -11.76 -6.59 -0.10
N ILE A 172 -12.77 -5.94 0.48
CA ILE A 172 -14.17 -6.33 0.41
C ILE A 172 -14.80 -5.44 -0.65
N GLN A 173 -15.59 -5.98 -1.59
CA GLN A 173 -16.05 -5.23 -2.76
C GLN A 173 -16.90 -4.02 -2.37
N GLU A 174 -17.77 -4.21 -1.39
CA GLU A 174 -18.65 -3.20 -0.83
C GLU A 174 -17.86 -2.04 -0.21
N GLU A 175 -16.81 -2.35 0.58
CA GLU A 175 -15.95 -1.35 1.19
C GLU A 175 -15.08 -0.63 0.16
N ALA A 176 -14.58 -1.34 -0.86
CA ALA A 176 -13.75 -0.76 -1.91
C ALA A 176 -14.50 0.27 -2.74
N ILE A 177 -15.79 0.04 -3.03
CA ILE A 177 -16.63 1.00 -3.76
C ILE A 177 -16.81 2.27 -2.95
N VAL A 178 -17.12 2.14 -1.65
CA VAL A 178 -17.27 3.29 -0.75
C VAL A 178 -15.95 4.07 -0.64
N GLN A 179 -14.84 3.38 -0.41
CA GLN A 179 -13.51 4.02 -0.37
C GLN A 179 -13.18 4.79 -1.64
N LEU A 180 -13.53 4.26 -2.81
CA LEU A 180 -13.26 4.95 -4.07
C LEU A 180 -14.16 6.17 -4.27
N ALA A 181 -15.39 6.12 -3.76
CA ALA A 181 -16.34 7.24 -3.83
C ALA A 181 -16.00 8.38 -2.86
N ASP A 182 -15.38 8.06 -1.71
CA ASP A 182 -15.00 9.03 -0.67
C ASP A 182 -13.65 9.75 -0.93
N LEU A 183 -12.93 9.39 -2.01
CA LEU A 183 -11.62 9.97 -2.36
C LEU A 183 -11.67 11.38 -2.95
#